data_AF-A0AA42Z3F2-F1
#
_entry.id   AF-A0AA42Z3F2-F1
#
_cell.length_a   1.000
_cell.length_b   1.000
_cell.length_c   1.000
_cell.angle_alpha   90.00
_cell.angle_beta   90.00
_cell.angle_gamma   90.00
#
_symmetry.space_group_name_H-M   'P 1'
#
loop_
_entity.id
_entity.type
_entity.pdbx_description
1 polymer ?
#
loop_
_entity_poly.entity_id
_entity_poly.type
_entity_poly.pdbx_seq_one_letter_code
_entity_poly.pdbx_strand_id
1 'polypeptide(L)'
;MKKPPANNRRDNRFLAGIKAQLILEDQCGDCHAEDLSRSGVLLTGAFKTILERDVRVRLEAVQGDLILELSGKIVHLHEQDDGETRVGIQFETPPEAVHDDFDALLARVVEGVSPAPIAALSPDASEEEIREALEQVPVAHRIQLARKADGDLRKILWQDRNYGVTEALLRNPHLTPPELMTMIRSPRLTPGALGLVADDPRWSNHDEVNMIIATHPRVNLRLAQRVVDRMTPGGQRQVLRRPGLADPIKKKLLTKFTTKNLQSW
;
A
#
# COMPACT_ATOMS: atom_id res chain seq x y z
N MET A 1 3.55 -26.64 23.55
CA MET A 1 3.74 -26.14 22.17
C MET A 1 4.49 -24.81 22.24
N LYS A 2 5.74 -24.75 21.76
CA LYS A 2 6.50 -23.49 21.70
C LYS A 2 5.89 -22.61 20.61
N LYS A 3 5.54 -21.38 20.98
CA LYS A 3 5.06 -20.34 20.06
C LYS A 3 6.15 -20.12 18.99
N PRO A 4 5.84 -20.10 17.68
CA PRO A 4 6.84 -19.80 16.66
C PRO A 4 7.41 -18.38 16.93
N PRO A 5 8.71 -18.17 16.72
CA PRO A 5 9.33 -16.88 17.00
C PRO A 5 8.63 -15.77 16.21
N ALA A 6 8.41 -14.63 16.86
CA ALA A 6 7.85 -13.45 16.23
C ALA A 6 8.67 -13.10 14.98
N ASN A 7 7.98 -13.07 13.85
CA ASN A 7 8.50 -12.86 12.51
C ASN A 7 9.10 -11.44 12.42
N ASN A 8 10.37 -11.29 12.78
CA ASN A 8 11.11 -10.03 12.81
C ASN A 8 11.58 -9.66 11.40
N ARG A 9 10.64 -9.55 10.44
CA ARG A 9 10.93 -9.16 9.05
C ARG A 9 11.15 -7.66 9.01
N ARG A 10 12.39 -7.22 8.75
CA ARG A 10 12.77 -5.80 8.68
C ARG A 10 12.56 -5.18 7.29
N ASP A 11 12.53 -5.98 6.24
CA ASP A 11 12.47 -5.49 4.86
C ASP A 11 11.15 -5.82 4.16
N ASN A 12 10.72 -4.91 3.27
CA ASN A 12 9.59 -5.13 2.39
C ASN A 12 9.96 -6.19 1.33
N ARG A 13 9.14 -7.25 1.23
CA ARG A 13 9.23 -8.26 0.16
C ARG A 13 8.25 -7.89 -0.96
N PHE A 14 8.70 -8.01 -2.20
CA PHE A 14 7.96 -7.74 -3.42
C PHE A 14 7.66 -9.08 -4.10
N LEU A 15 6.42 -9.31 -4.54
CA LEU A 15 6.16 -10.47 -5.40
C LEU A 15 6.96 -10.29 -6.69
N ALA A 16 7.82 -11.25 -6.99
CA ALA A 16 8.79 -11.12 -8.06
C ALA A 16 8.26 -11.73 -9.36
N GLY A 17 7.82 -12.99 -9.32
CA GLY A 17 7.32 -13.69 -10.51
C GLY A 17 8.36 -13.80 -11.62
N ILE A 18 9.65 -13.70 -11.29
CA ILE A 18 10.74 -13.71 -12.25
C ILE A 18 11.38 -15.09 -12.33
N LYS A 19 12.03 -15.35 -13.47
CA LYS A 19 12.87 -16.54 -13.62
C LYS A 19 14.06 -16.45 -12.68
N ALA A 20 14.38 -17.58 -12.09
CA ALA A 20 15.52 -17.71 -11.21
C ALA A 20 16.24 -19.03 -11.48
N GLN A 21 17.51 -19.10 -11.08
CA GLN A 21 18.25 -20.34 -11.01
C GLN A 21 18.85 -20.46 -9.62
N LEU A 22 18.66 -21.60 -8.99
CA LEU A 22 19.35 -21.98 -7.76
C LEU A 22 20.63 -22.72 -8.15
N ILE A 23 21.77 -22.16 -7.76
CA ILE A 23 23.10 -22.69 -8.05
C ILE A 23 23.69 -23.22 -6.74
N LEU A 24 23.82 -24.54 -6.69
CA LEU A 24 24.57 -25.31 -5.69
C LEU A 24 25.97 -25.61 -6.24
N GLU A 25 26.91 -26.11 -5.43
CA GLU A 25 28.31 -26.36 -5.88
C GLU A 25 28.38 -27.23 -7.14
N ASP A 26 27.59 -28.31 -7.17
CA ASP A 26 27.61 -29.31 -8.26
C ASP A 26 26.35 -29.29 -9.14
N GLN A 27 25.39 -28.40 -8.88
CA GLN A 27 24.05 -28.48 -9.49
C GLN A 27 23.48 -27.08 -9.77
N CYS A 28 22.75 -26.96 -10.88
CA CYS A 28 21.94 -25.79 -11.18
C CYS A 28 20.50 -26.24 -11.45
N GLY A 29 19.54 -25.61 -10.77
CA GLY A 29 18.12 -25.88 -10.94
C GLY A 29 17.37 -24.62 -11.36
N ASP A 30 16.65 -24.71 -12.49
CA ASP A 30 15.70 -23.67 -12.89
C ASP A 30 14.55 -23.60 -11.87
N CYS A 31 14.17 -22.38 -11.52
CA CYS A 31 13.12 -22.11 -10.55
C CYS A 31 12.48 -20.74 -10.79
N HIS A 32 11.53 -20.38 -9.93
CA HIS A 32 10.90 -19.06 -9.95
C HIS A 32 11.10 -18.35 -8.61
N ALA A 33 11.41 -17.06 -8.68
CA ALA A 33 11.35 -16.21 -7.51
C ALA A 33 9.89 -15.77 -7.29
N GLU A 34 9.26 -16.27 -6.23
CA GLU A 34 7.92 -15.83 -5.85
C GLU A 34 7.95 -14.45 -5.23
N ASP A 35 8.90 -14.20 -4.33
CA ASP A 35 9.10 -12.90 -3.71
C ASP A 35 10.59 -12.55 -3.59
N LEU A 36 10.89 -11.26 -3.56
CA LEU A 36 12.23 -10.69 -3.51
C LEU A 36 12.26 -9.48 -2.59
N SER A 37 13.32 -9.33 -1.81
CA SER A 37 13.64 -8.18 -0.96
C SER A 37 15.14 -7.96 -0.94
N ARG A 38 15.59 -6.82 -0.42
CA ARG A 38 17.02 -6.52 -0.27
C ARG A 38 17.79 -7.55 0.57
N SER A 39 17.13 -8.23 1.51
CA SER A 39 17.76 -9.21 2.39
C SER A 39 17.51 -10.67 2.01
N GLY A 40 16.70 -10.95 0.97
CA GLY A 40 16.44 -12.33 0.60
C GLY A 40 15.35 -12.51 -0.44
N VAL A 41 15.20 -13.76 -0.88
CA VAL A 41 14.28 -14.20 -1.93
C VAL A 41 13.57 -15.48 -1.47
N LEU A 42 12.34 -15.69 -1.93
CA LEU A 42 11.63 -16.96 -1.82
C LEU A 42 11.57 -17.58 -3.21
N LEU A 43 12.15 -18.77 -3.36
CA LEU A 43 12.16 -19.53 -4.59
C LEU A 43 11.19 -20.71 -4.50
N THR A 44 10.60 -21.07 -5.64
CA THR A 44 9.80 -22.29 -5.81
C THR A 44 10.27 -23.04 -7.05
N GLY A 45 10.44 -24.34 -6.92
CA GLY A 45 10.84 -25.21 -8.02
C GLY A 45 11.03 -26.66 -7.59
N ALA A 46 11.32 -27.52 -8.58
CA ALA A 46 11.60 -28.93 -8.33
C ALA A 46 13.10 -29.14 -8.00
N PHE A 47 13.42 -29.26 -6.72
CA PHE A 47 14.79 -29.49 -6.26
C PHE A 47 14.96 -30.94 -5.81
N LYS A 48 15.89 -31.68 -6.44
CA LYS A 48 16.01 -33.13 -6.20
C LYS A 48 16.60 -33.49 -4.83
N THR A 49 17.49 -32.65 -4.27
CA THR A 49 17.95 -32.70 -2.87
C THR A 49 18.73 -31.42 -2.60
N ILE A 50 18.41 -30.69 -1.53
CA ILE A 50 19.22 -29.52 -1.13
C ILE A 50 19.89 -29.82 0.22
N LEU A 51 21.19 -30.14 0.16
CA LEU A 51 22.02 -30.43 1.35
C LEU A 51 22.87 -29.24 1.77
N GLU A 52 23.22 -28.38 0.81
CA GLU A 52 24.05 -27.19 1.03
C GLU A 52 23.25 -26.06 1.68
N ARG A 53 23.90 -25.36 2.61
CA ARG A 53 23.33 -24.18 3.28
C ARG A 53 23.69 -22.90 2.55
N ASP A 54 24.88 -22.83 1.97
CA ASP A 54 25.38 -21.70 1.22
C ASP A 54 25.10 -21.94 -0.26
N VAL A 55 24.48 -20.96 -0.90
CA VAL A 55 23.98 -21.09 -2.28
C VAL A 55 24.20 -19.81 -3.04
N ARG A 56 24.21 -19.91 -4.38
CA ARG A 56 24.10 -18.78 -5.27
C ARG A 56 22.74 -18.78 -5.95
N VAL A 57 22.19 -17.59 -6.16
CA VAL A 57 20.91 -17.40 -6.83
C VAL A 57 21.14 -16.46 -8.00
N ARG A 58 20.73 -16.90 -9.18
CA ARG A 58 20.66 -16.06 -10.36
C ARG A 58 19.22 -15.60 -10.55
N LEU A 59 19.01 -14.29 -10.62
CA LEU A 59 17.71 -13.66 -10.85
C LEU A 59 17.74 -12.96 -12.20
N GLU A 60 16.72 -13.15 -13.02
CA GLU A 60 16.62 -12.55 -14.34
C GLU A 60 15.39 -11.63 -14.40
N ALA A 61 15.57 -10.37 -14.76
CA ALA A 61 14.45 -9.45 -14.96
C ALA A 61 13.52 -9.95 -16.07
N VAL A 62 12.24 -9.57 -16.03
CA VAL A 62 11.22 -10.04 -17.00
C VAL A 62 11.61 -9.79 -18.46
N GLN A 63 12.31 -8.69 -18.74
CA GLN A 63 12.75 -8.32 -20.09
C GLN A 63 14.05 -9.02 -20.53
N GLY A 64 14.71 -9.78 -19.63
CA GLY A 64 15.97 -10.48 -19.89
C GLY A 64 17.19 -9.55 -20.04
N ASP A 65 17.01 -8.24 -19.80
CA ASP A 65 18.03 -7.20 -19.99
C ASP A 65 18.92 -6.99 -18.75
N LEU A 66 18.51 -7.55 -17.60
CA LEU A 66 19.24 -7.49 -16.35
C LEU A 66 19.24 -8.86 -15.67
N ILE A 67 20.43 -9.33 -15.33
CA ILE A 67 20.67 -10.60 -14.65
C ILE A 67 21.56 -10.31 -13.44
N LEU A 68 21.14 -10.80 -12.28
CA LEU A 68 21.83 -10.59 -11.02
C LEU A 68 22.17 -11.93 -10.37
N GLU A 69 23.42 -12.12 -9.97
CA GLU A 69 23.85 -13.30 -9.21
C GLU A 69 24.21 -12.89 -7.78
N LEU A 70 23.65 -13.61 -6.80
CA LEU A 70 23.76 -13.27 -5.38
C LEU A 70 24.09 -14.51 -4.58
N SER A 71 24.99 -14.38 -3.61
CA SER A 71 25.25 -15.41 -2.61
C SER A 71 24.29 -15.27 -1.43
N GLY A 72 23.89 -16.40 -0.85
CA GLY A 72 22.98 -16.41 0.28
C GLY A 72 22.99 -17.73 1.05
N LYS A 73 22.23 -17.76 2.13
CA LYS A 73 22.02 -18.93 2.97
C LYS A 73 20.57 -19.39 2.92
N ILE A 74 20.36 -20.69 2.82
CA ILE A 74 19.03 -21.28 2.96
C ILE A 74 18.60 -21.20 4.43
N VAL A 75 17.53 -20.44 4.66
CA VAL A 75 16.93 -20.23 5.98
C VAL A 75 15.62 -21.00 6.15
N HIS A 76 14.97 -21.37 5.05
CA HIS A 76 13.74 -22.15 5.08
C HIS A 76 13.67 -23.10 3.87
N LEU A 77 13.17 -24.31 4.10
CA LEU A 77 12.89 -25.28 3.06
C LEU A 77 11.58 -25.99 3.41
N HIS A 78 10.66 -26.04 2.46
CA HIS A 78 9.35 -26.66 2.63
C HIS A 78 8.94 -27.38 1.34
N GLU A 79 8.78 -28.70 1.39
CA GLU A 79 8.21 -29.48 0.30
C GLU A 79 6.68 -29.33 0.31
N GLN A 80 6.09 -29.12 -0.86
CA GLN A 80 4.65 -29.00 -1.05
C GLN A 80 4.08 -30.33 -1.54
N ASP A 81 2.77 -30.53 -1.36
CA ASP A 81 2.07 -31.78 -1.69
C ASP A 81 2.06 -32.09 -3.20
N ASP A 82 2.35 -31.10 -4.04
CA ASP A 82 2.46 -31.19 -5.50
C ASP A 82 3.86 -31.62 -5.99
N GLY A 83 4.81 -31.78 -5.07
CA GLY A 83 6.20 -32.11 -5.38
C GLY A 83 7.08 -30.89 -5.68
N GLU A 84 6.56 -29.66 -5.61
CA GLU A 84 7.37 -28.45 -5.62
C GLU A 84 8.00 -28.21 -4.24
N THR A 85 9.15 -27.56 -4.24
CA THR A 85 9.86 -27.19 -3.02
C THR A 85 10.02 -25.69 -2.95
N ARG A 86 9.64 -25.12 -1.80
CA ARG A 86 9.82 -23.71 -1.47
C ARG A 86 11.09 -23.52 -0.66
N VAL A 87 11.96 -22.63 -1.14
CA VAL A 87 13.27 -22.37 -0.54
C VAL A 87 13.39 -20.88 -0.23
N GLY A 88 13.45 -20.55 1.06
CA GLY A 88 13.73 -19.20 1.53
C GLY A 88 15.22 -18.98 1.67
N ILE A 89 15.75 -17.99 0.95
CA ILE A 89 17.18 -17.65 0.94
C ILE A 89 17.35 -16.27 1.53
N GLN A 90 18.26 -16.14 2.49
CA GLN A 90 18.73 -14.87 3.02
C GLN A 90 20.02 -14.51 2.30
N PHE A 91 20.08 -13.34 1.66
CA PHE A 91 21.30 -12.90 1.00
C PHE A 91 22.39 -12.57 2.00
N GLU A 92 23.62 -12.94 1.67
CA GLU A 92 24.79 -12.35 2.30
C GLU A 92 24.87 -10.88 1.87
N THR A 93 25.44 -10.01 2.72
CA THR A 93 25.54 -8.59 2.39
C THR A 93 26.27 -8.42 1.06
N PRO A 94 25.58 -7.95 0.00
CA PRO A 94 26.22 -7.83 -1.30
C PRO A 94 27.29 -6.73 -1.26
N PRO A 95 28.35 -6.83 -2.07
CA PRO A 95 29.30 -5.75 -2.27
C PRO A 95 28.57 -4.48 -2.76
N GLU A 96 29.04 -3.29 -2.37
CA GLU A 96 28.41 -2.02 -2.79
C GLU A 96 28.24 -1.90 -4.31
N ALA A 97 29.15 -2.50 -5.09
CA ALA A 97 29.09 -2.52 -6.56
C ALA A 97 27.84 -3.21 -7.14
N VAL A 98 27.17 -4.07 -6.36
CA VAL A 98 25.99 -4.83 -6.81
C VAL A 98 24.69 -4.14 -6.35
N HIS A 99 24.76 -3.12 -5.50
CA HIS A 99 23.58 -2.42 -4.98
C HIS A 99 22.77 -1.73 -6.07
N ASP A 100 23.44 -1.08 -7.03
CA ASP A 100 22.76 -0.36 -8.12
C ASP A 100 22.01 -1.34 -9.04
N ASP A 101 22.63 -2.47 -9.38
CA ASP A 101 21.98 -3.53 -10.17
C ASP A 101 20.84 -4.20 -9.40
N PHE A 102 20.99 -4.38 -8.09
CA PHE A 102 19.93 -4.90 -7.23
C PHE A 102 18.72 -3.96 -7.17
N ASP A 103 18.97 -2.67 -6.96
CA ASP A 103 17.90 -1.65 -6.94
C ASP A 103 17.25 -1.51 -8.32
N ALA A 104 18.02 -1.64 -9.41
CA ALA A 104 17.50 -1.69 -10.77
C ALA A 104 16.67 -2.95 -11.04
N LEU A 105 17.06 -4.11 -10.49
CA LEU A 105 16.28 -5.35 -10.58
C LEU A 105 14.99 -5.24 -9.78
N LEU A 106 15.04 -4.73 -8.56
CA LEU A 106 13.85 -4.47 -7.76
C LEU A 106 12.91 -3.50 -8.47
N ALA A 107 13.44 -2.44 -9.07
CA ALA A 107 12.66 -1.51 -9.88
C ALA A 107 12.01 -2.23 -11.07
N ARG A 108 12.75 -3.07 -11.81
CA ARG A 108 12.20 -3.86 -12.92
C ARG A 108 11.19 -4.93 -12.50
N VAL A 109 11.37 -5.56 -11.34
CA VAL A 109 10.39 -6.49 -10.77
C VAL A 109 9.11 -5.73 -10.43
N VAL A 110 9.25 -4.55 -9.86
CA VAL A 110 8.15 -3.66 -9.53
C VAL A 110 7.44 -3.14 -10.79
N GLU A 111 8.18 -2.79 -11.84
CA GLU A 111 7.67 -2.25 -13.11
C GLU A 111 7.16 -3.35 -14.07
N GLY A 112 7.76 -4.54 -14.04
CA GLY A 112 7.52 -5.65 -14.96
C GLY A 112 6.29 -6.49 -14.64
N VAL A 113 5.71 -6.37 -13.44
CA VAL A 113 4.36 -6.88 -13.17
C VAL A 113 3.35 -5.88 -13.75
N SER A 114 3.27 -5.86 -15.08
CA SER A 114 2.48 -4.90 -15.86
C SER A 114 1.06 -4.71 -15.30
N PRO A 115 0.50 -3.49 -15.31
CA PRO A 115 -0.92 -3.26 -15.02
C PRO A 115 -1.83 -3.84 -16.12
N ALA A 116 -1.36 -4.77 -16.97
CA ALA A 116 -2.08 -5.38 -18.07
C ALA A 116 -3.50 -5.84 -17.69
N PRO A 117 -3.77 -6.46 -16.53
CA PRO A 117 -5.14 -6.78 -16.13
C PRO A 117 -6.04 -5.54 -16.02
N ILE A 118 -5.51 -4.43 -15.48
CA ILE A 118 -6.22 -3.15 -15.36
C ILE A 118 -6.34 -2.46 -16.72
N ALA A 119 -5.29 -2.49 -17.54
CA ALA A 119 -5.27 -1.88 -18.87
C ALA A 119 -6.18 -2.59 -19.87
N ALA A 120 -6.50 -3.87 -19.63
CA ALA A 120 -7.43 -4.66 -20.43
C ALA A 120 -8.90 -4.40 -20.09
N LEU A 121 -9.20 -3.63 -19.05
CA LEU A 121 -10.58 -3.32 -18.66
C LEU A 121 -11.27 -2.45 -19.72
N SER A 122 -12.47 -2.87 -20.10
CA SER A 122 -13.38 -2.03 -20.89
C SER A 122 -13.81 -0.79 -20.07
N PRO A 123 -14.12 0.35 -20.72
CA PRO A 123 -14.73 1.50 -20.04
C PRO A 123 -16.01 1.17 -19.27
N ASP A 124 -16.73 0.14 -19.72
CA ASP A 124 -17.99 -0.33 -19.11
C ASP A 124 -17.79 -1.58 -18.24
N ALA A 125 -16.56 -1.88 -17.82
CA ALA A 125 -16.26 -3.01 -16.97
C ALA A 125 -17.07 -2.97 -15.66
N SER A 126 -17.65 -4.11 -15.30
CA SER A 126 -18.40 -4.29 -14.07
C SER A 126 -17.50 -4.19 -12.83
N GLU A 127 -18.12 -3.94 -11.66
CA GLU A 127 -17.40 -3.96 -10.38
C GLU A 127 -16.76 -5.32 -10.06
N GLU A 128 -17.23 -6.41 -10.69
CA GLU A 128 -16.64 -7.75 -10.58
C GLU A 128 -15.33 -7.85 -11.38
N GLU A 129 -15.38 -7.49 -12.66
CA GLU A 129 -14.21 -7.53 -13.56
C GLU A 129 -13.10 -6.60 -13.07
N ILE A 130 -13.45 -5.39 -12.61
CA ILE A 130 -12.49 -4.46 -12.02
C ILE A 130 -11.78 -5.11 -10.83
N ARG A 131 -12.52 -5.85 -10.00
CA ARG A 131 -11.95 -6.46 -8.80
C ARG A 131 -11.06 -7.64 -9.13
N GLU A 132 -11.48 -8.51 -10.04
CA GLU A 132 -10.65 -9.62 -10.51
C GLU A 132 -9.34 -9.11 -11.10
N ALA A 133 -9.39 -8.05 -11.92
CA ALA A 133 -8.20 -7.40 -12.44
C ALA A 133 -7.29 -6.83 -11.35
N LEU A 134 -7.85 -6.17 -10.33
CA LEU A 134 -7.07 -5.64 -9.20
C LEU A 134 -6.45 -6.75 -8.35
N GLU A 135 -7.13 -7.89 -8.17
CA GLU A 135 -6.62 -9.02 -7.39
C GLU A 135 -5.42 -9.70 -8.08
N GLN A 136 -5.36 -9.66 -9.41
CA GLN A 136 -4.22 -10.14 -10.19
C GLN A 136 -3.00 -9.21 -10.12
N VAL A 137 -3.16 -7.96 -9.68
CA VAL A 137 -2.06 -7.01 -9.53
C VAL A 137 -1.56 -7.01 -8.06
N PRO A 138 -0.25 -7.20 -7.81
CA PRO A 138 0.30 -7.12 -6.47
C PRO A 138 -0.05 -5.81 -5.76
N VAL A 139 -0.37 -5.89 -4.47
CA VAL A 139 -0.75 -4.72 -3.65
C VAL A 139 0.29 -3.61 -3.74
N ALA A 140 1.58 -3.94 -3.66
CA ALA A 140 2.66 -2.97 -3.75
C ALA A 140 2.62 -2.17 -5.07
N HIS A 141 2.31 -2.83 -6.19
CA HIS A 141 2.19 -2.17 -7.48
C HIS A 141 0.92 -1.30 -7.53
N ARG A 142 -0.23 -1.78 -7.04
CA ARG A 142 -1.44 -0.96 -6.94
C ARG A 142 -1.24 0.30 -6.11
N ILE A 143 -0.46 0.22 -5.02
CA ILE A 143 -0.07 1.37 -4.21
C ILE A 143 0.76 2.37 -5.03
N GLN A 144 1.70 1.90 -5.84
CA GLN A 144 2.53 2.77 -6.69
C GLN A 144 1.72 3.40 -7.82
N LEU A 145 0.86 2.62 -8.49
CA LEU A 145 -0.08 3.10 -9.50
C LEU A 145 -0.96 4.19 -8.91
N ALA A 146 -1.53 3.97 -7.72
CA ALA A 146 -2.38 4.93 -7.03
C ALA A 146 -1.71 6.29 -6.80
N ARG A 147 -0.38 6.34 -6.62
CA ARG A 147 0.36 7.61 -6.42
C ARG A 147 0.49 8.43 -7.71
N LYS A 148 0.47 7.79 -8.88
CA LYS A 148 0.69 8.40 -10.20
C LYS A 148 -0.56 8.38 -11.09
N ALA A 149 -1.62 7.71 -10.64
CA ALA A 149 -2.83 7.47 -11.42
C ALA A 149 -3.49 8.77 -11.88
N ASP A 150 -3.96 8.73 -13.13
CA ASP A 150 -4.83 9.74 -13.72
C ASP A 150 -6.31 9.55 -13.32
N GLY A 151 -7.21 10.34 -13.88
CA GLY A 151 -8.62 10.35 -13.48
C GLY A 151 -9.32 8.98 -13.61
N ASP A 152 -9.11 8.28 -14.72
CA ASP A 152 -9.79 7.01 -14.95
C ASP A 152 -9.17 5.88 -14.15
N LEU A 153 -7.84 5.82 -14.07
CA LEU A 153 -7.17 4.84 -13.23
C LEU A 153 -7.47 5.03 -11.74
N ARG A 154 -7.65 6.27 -11.27
CA ARG A 154 -8.08 6.54 -9.88
C ARG A 154 -9.49 6.01 -9.59
N LYS A 155 -10.42 6.10 -10.54
CA LYS A 155 -11.78 5.53 -10.37
C LYS A 155 -11.73 4.02 -10.20
N ILE A 156 -10.90 3.34 -11.00
CA ILE A 156 -10.67 1.89 -10.91
C ILE A 156 -10.05 1.55 -9.56
N LEU A 157 -8.93 2.19 -9.21
CA LEU A 157 -8.20 1.92 -7.97
C LEU A 157 -9.00 2.28 -6.70
N TRP A 158 -10.01 3.14 -6.79
CA TRP A 158 -10.91 3.43 -5.66
C TRP A 158 -11.76 2.23 -5.26
N GLN A 159 -11.96 1.26 -6.16
CA GLN A 159 -12.66 0.00 -5.85
C GLN A 159 -11.78 -1.00 -5.08
N ASP A 160 -10.50 -0.69 -4.89
CA ASP A 160 -9.57 -1.54 -4.16
C ASP A 160 -9.93 -1.66 -2.67
N ARG A 161 -9.91 -2.88 -2.15
CA ARG A 161 -10.19 -3.17 -0.73
C ARG A 161 -8.97 -2.91 0.16
N ASN A 162 -7.78 -2.79 -0.40
CA ASN A 162 -6.55 -2.58 0.35
C ASN A 162 -6.42 -1.12 0.79
N TYR A 163 -6.32 -0.91 2.10
CA TYR A 163 -6.19 0.43 2.68
C TYR A 163 -4.94 1.18 2.21
N GLY A 164 -3.84 0.48 1.94
CA GLY A 164 -2.62 1.10 1.42
C GLY A 164 -2.84 1.76 0.06
N VAL A 165 -3.68 1.18 -0.79
CA VAL A 165 -4.05 1.73 -2.10
C VAL A 165 -4.92 2.97 -1.92
N THR A 166 -5.91 2.90 -1.04
CA THR A 166 -6.73 4.06 -0.67
C THR A 166 -5.89 5.22 -0.13
N GLU A 167 -4.95 4.97 0.78
CA GLU A 167 -4.06 6.00 1.31
C GLU A 167 -3.16 6.60 0.23
N ALA A 168 -2.68 5.78 -0.70
CA ALA A 168 -1.89 6.23 -1.83
C ALA A 168 -2.70 7.13 -2.77
N LEU A 169 -3.98 6.79 -3.03
CA LEU A 169 -4.90 7.64 -3.81
C LEU A 169 -5.12 8.99 -3.16
N LEU A 170 -5.34 9.03 -1.84
CA LEU A 170 -5.56 10.29 -1.11
C LEU A 170 -4.32 11.21 -1.16
N ARG A 171 -3.12 10.63 -1.23
CA ARG A 171 -1.84 11.35 -1.38
C ARG A 171 -1.49 11.68 -2.84
N ASN A 172 -2.26 11.22 -3.82
CA ASN A 172 -1.95 11.45 -5.23
C ASN A 172 -2.01 12.96 -5.55
N PRO A 173 -0.96 13.57 -6.13
CA PRO A 173 -0.90 15.00 -6.41
C PRO A 173 -1.94 15.46 -7.45
N HIS A 174 -2.42 14.56 -8.30
CA HIS A 174 -3.43 14.81 -9.33
C HIS A 174 -4.87 14.60 -8.83
N LEU A 175 -5.07 14.28 -7.55
CA LEU A 175 -6.40 14.16 -6.95
C LEU A 175 -7.11 15.51 -6.98
N THR A 176 -8.32 15.54 -7.54
CA THR A 176 -9.12 16.76 -7.68
C THR A 176 -10.08 16.95 -6.50
N PRO A 177 -10.53 18.19 -6.22
CA PRO A 177 -11.51 18.43 -5.17
C PRO A 177 -12.81 17.62 -5.32
N PRO A 178 -13.45 17.51 -6.50
CA PRO A 178 -14.68 16.71 -6.65
C PRO A 178 -14.49 15.22 -6.35
N GLU A 179 -13.35 14.65 -6.76
CA GLU A 179 -12.99 13.26 -6.44
C GLU A 179 -12.80 13.08 -4.94
N LEU A 180 -12.00 13.95 -4.31
CA LEU A 180 -11.80 13.92 -2.86
C LEU A 180 -13.13 13.98 -2.12
N MET A 181 -14.01 14.92 -2.50
CA MET A 181 -15.32 15.12 -1.87
C MET A 181 -16.22 13.88 -1.97
N THR A 182 -16.08 13.11 -3.04
CA THR A 182 -16.75 11.82 -3.21
C THR A 182 -16.14 10.76 -2.29
N MET A 183 -14.81 10.67 -2.26
CA MET A 183 -14.08 9.71 -1.43
C MET A 183 -14.31 9.93 0.07
N ILE A 184 -14.24 11.17 0.56
CA ILE A 184 -14.35 11.49 2.00
C ILE A 184 -15.76 11.32 2.58
N ARG A 185 -16.78 11.24 1.72
CA ARG A 185 -18.15 10.91 2.15
C ARG A 185 -18.36 9.40 2.26
N SER A 186 -17.45 8.59 1.72
CA SER A 186 -17.57 7.15 1.75
C SER A 186 -17.41 6.62 3.18
N PRO A 187 -18.39 5.86 3.69
CA PRO A 187 -18.28 5.26 5.01
C PRO A 187 -17.15 4.21 5.06
N ARG A 188 -16.54 3.82 3.93
CA ARG A 188 -15.45 2.85 3.87
C ARG A 188 -14.12 3.42 4.39
N LEU A 189 -13.94 4.74 4.42
CA LEU A 189 -12.69 5.35 4.89
C LEU A 189 -12.40 5.05 6.36
N THR A 190 -11.12 4.86 6.66
CA THR A 190 -10.64 4.63 8.02
C THR A 190 -10.41 5.97 8.74
N PRO A 191 -10.41 5.99 10.09
CA PRO A 191 -10.02 7.18 10.84
C PRO A 191 -8.61 7.68 10.48
N GLY A 192 -7.69 6.77 10.14
CA GLY A 192 -6.35 7.09 9.67
C GLY A 192 -6.36 7.84 8.34
N ALA A 193 -7.12 7.34 7.36
CA ALA A 193 -7.27 7.99 6.06
C ALA A 193 -7.91 9.39 6.17
N LEU A 194 -8.92 9.57 7.03
CA LEU A 194 -9.48 10.88 7.33
C LEU A 194 -8.46 11.83 7.96
N GLY A 195 -7.58 11.29 8.82
CA GLY A 195 -6.45 12.02 9.39
C GLY A 195 -5.48 12.50 8.32
N LEU A 196 -5.15 11.64 7.34
CA LEU A 196 -4.29 12.01 6.22
C LEU A 196 -4.86 13.19 5.43
N VAL A 197 -6.15 13.17 5.11
CA VAL A 197 -6.79 14.29 4.40
C VAL A 197 -6.79 15.56 5.26
N ALA A 198 -7.09 15.45 6.55
CA ALA A 198 -7.14 16.59 7.47
C ALA A 198 -5.78 17.27 7.69
N ASP A 199 -4.68 16.51 7.55
CA ASP A 199 -3.32 17.01 7.72
C ASP A 199 -2.65 17.37 6.38
N ASP A 200 -3.32 17.16 5.24
CA ASP A 200 -2.82 17.53 3.91
C ASP A 200 -2.94 19.05 3.67
N PRO A 201 -1.84 19.76 3.36
CA PRO A 201 -1.87 21.20 3.09
C PRO A 201 -2.80 21.61 1.94
N ARG A 202 -3.03 20.73 0.96
CA ARG A 202 -3.94 20.97 -0.17
C ARG A 202 -5.39 21.10 0.28
N TRP A 203 -5.77 20.39 1.34
CA TRP A 203 -7.16 20.20 1.76
C TRP A 203 -7.50 20.83 3.11
N SER A 204 -6.50 21.00 3.99
CA SER A 204 -6.68 21.45 5.37
C SER A 204 -7.34 22.84 5.50
N ASN A 205 -7.23 23.70 4.48
CA ASN A 205 -7.88 25.01 4.45
C ASN A 205 -9.27 25.00 3.77
N HIS A 206 -9.74 23.86 3.27
CA HIS A 206 -11.07 23.75 2.66
C HIS A 206 -12.14 23.51 3.75
N ASP A 207 -12.95 24.53 4.01
CA ASP A 207 -14.03 24.48 5.01
C ASP A 207 -15.02 23.32 4.78
N GLU A 208 -15.35 23.01 3.52
CA GLU A 208 -16.26 21.91 3.21
C GLU A 208 -15.66 20.53 3.50
N VAL A 209 -14.38 20.34 3.19
CA VAL A 209 -13.63 19.10 3.50
C VAL A 209 -13.60 18.90 5.01
N ASN A 210 -13.20 19.94 5.74
CA ASN A 210 -13.14 19.94 7.20
C ASN A 210 -14.51 19.62 7.82
N MET A 211 -15.59 20.20 7.30
CA MET A 211 -16.94 19.94 7.77
C MET A 211 -17.37 18.49 7.55
N ILE A 212 -17.02 17.88 6.40
CA ILE A 212 -17.32 16.46 6.15
C ILE A 212 -16.52 15.57 7.09
N ILE A 213 -15.22 15.82 7.25
CA ILE A 213 -14.37 15.03 8.15
C ILE A 213 -14.89 15.12 9.59
N ALA A 214 -15.24 16.33 10.07
CA ALA A 214 -15.73 16.55 11.43
C ALA A 214 -17.06 15.85 11.75
N THR A 215 -17.84 15.51 10.72
CA THR A 215 -19.17 14.87 10.84
C THR A 215 -19.19 13.44 10.32
N HIS A 216 -18.04 12.91 9.90
CA HIS A 216 -17.93 11.60 9.28
C HIS A 216 -18.20 10.49 10.33
N PRO A 217 -18.99 9.45 10.03
CA PRO A 217 -19.37 8.42 11.01
C PRO A 217 -18.19 7.64 11.62
N ARG A 218 -17.04 7.62 10.93
CA ARG A 218 -15.80 6.96 11.39
C ARG A 218 -14.74 7.92 11.95
N VAL A 219 -15.03 9.21 12.06
CA VAL A 219 -14.08 10.15 12.67
C VAL A 219 -13.94 9.85 14.16
N ASN A 220 -12.72 9.82 14.68
CA ASN A 220 -12.52 9.76 16.13
C ASN A 220 -12.67 11.17 16.74
N LEU A 221 -13.03 11.24 18.03
CA LEU A 221 -13.31 12.50 18.72
C LEU A 221 -12.15 13.49 18.66
N ARG A 222 -10.91 13.00 18.79
CA ARG A 222 -9.69 13.84 18.77
C ARG A 222 -9.50 14.49 17.42
N LEU A 223 -9.66 13.73 16.34
CA LEU A 223 -9.55 14.23 14.97
C LEU A 223 -10.66 15.23 14.66
N ALA A 224 -11.92 14.91 14.99
CA ALA A 224 -13.03 15.83 14.80
C ALA A 224 -12.84 17.15 15.55
N GLN A 225 -12.42 17.09 16.82
CA GLN A 225 -12.16 18.28 17.62
C GLN A 225 -11.04 19.14 17.01
N ARG A 226 -9.94 18.50 16.58
CA ARG A 226 -8.81 19.18 15.93
C ARG A 226 -9.22 19.89 14.65
N VAL A 227 -10.03 19.23 13.81
CA VAL A 227 -10.53 19.82 12.56
C VAL A 227 -11.45 21.00 12.87
N VAL A 228 -12.41 20.85 13.79
CA VAL A 228 -13.34 21.91 14.19
C VAL A 228 -12.64 23.13 14.79
N ASP A 229 -11.60 22.93 15.61
CA ASP A 229 -10.85 24.03 16.22
C ASP A 229 -10.09 24.87 15.17
N ARG A 230 -9.72 24.28 14.02
CA ARG A 230 -9.09 24.98 12.89
C ARG A 230 -10.07 25.73 11.98
N MET A 231 -11.36 25.38 12.02
CA MET A 231 -12.37 26.04 11.17
C MET A 231 -12.58 27.51 11.58
N THR A 232 -12.99 28.32 10.60
CA THR A 232 -13.43 29.70 10.85
C THR A 232 -14.64 29.75 11.80
N PRO A 233 -14.91 30.87 12.49
CA PRO A 233 -16.11 31.00 13.31
C PRO A 233 -17.41 30.75 12.52
N GLY A 234 -17.44 31.11 11.24
CA GLY A 234 -18.53 30.79 10.32
C GLY A 234 -18.66 29.28 10.10
N GLY A 235 -17.55 28.61 9.78
CA GLY A 235 -17.50 27.15 9.64
C GLY A 235 -17.91 26.40 10.92
N GLN A 236 -17.48 26.87 12.09
CA GLN A 236 -17.90 26.33 13.40
C GLN A 236 -19.42 26.46 13.64
N ARG A 237 -20.05 27.55 13.18
CA ARG A 237 -21.52 27.69 13.23
C ARG A 237 -22.21 26.77 12.21
N GLN A 238 -21.60 26.56 11.05
CA GLN A 238 -22.15 25.70 10.00
C GLN A 238 -22.10 24.22 10.40
N VAL A 239 -20.98 23.75 10.97
CA VAL A 239 -20.83 22.35 11.40
C VAL A 239 -21.80 21.99 12.54
N LEU A 240 -22.16 22.94 13.41
CA LEU A 240 -23.20 22.75 14.45
C LEU A 240 -24.57 22.36 13.89
N ARG A 241 -24.86 22.76 12.64
CA ARG A 241 -26.14 22.47 11.97
C ARG A 241 -26.13 21.12 11.25
N ARG A 242 -24.96 20.49 11.11
CA ARG A 242 -24.82 19.22 10.40
C ARG A 242 -25.08 18.03 11.35
N PRO A 243 -25.81 17.01 10.90
CA PRO A 243 -25.91 15.75 11.63
C PRO A 243 -24.54 15.05 11.67
N GLY A 244 -24.31 14.20 12.67
CA GLY A 244 -23.07 13.41 12.80
C GLY A 244 -21.93 14.08 13.56
N LEU A 245 -22.07 15.35 13.96
CA LEU A 245 -21.11 15.99 14.86
C LEU A 245 -21.20 15.37 16.27
N ALA A 246 -20.06 14.98 16.84
CA ALA A 246 -20.01 14.39 18.17
C ALA A 246 -20.53 15.35 19.26
N ASP A 247 -21.38 14.84 20.15
CA ASP A 247 -22.03 15.64 21.21
C ASP A 247 -21.07 16.43 22.11
N PRO A 248 -19.91 15.90 22.53
CA PRO A 248 -18.96 16.68 23.33
C PRO A 248 -18.48 17.94 22.59
N ILE A 249 -18.26 17.84 21.28
CA ILE A 249 -17.83 18.97 20.44
C ILE A 249 -18.98 19.96 20.28
N LYS A 250 -20.20 19.47 20.04
CA LYS A 250 -21.41 20.30 19.92
C LYS A 250 -21.63 21.13 21.19
N LYS A 251 -21.55 20.52 22.37
CA LYS A 251 -21.66 21.20 23.67
C LYS A 251 -20.58 22.28 23.83
N LYS A 252 -19.32 21.94 23.56
CA LYS A 252 -18.18 22.88 23.63
C LYS A 252 -18.40 24.11 22.75
N LEU A 253 -18.84 23.91 21.51
CA LEU A 253 -19.09 25.00 20.56
C LEU A 253 -20.27 25.89 21.00
N LEU A 254 -21.37 25.30 21.49
CA LEU A 254 -22.52 26.07 21.98
C LEU A 254 -22.14 26.97 23.16
N THR A 255 -21.40 26.44 24.15
CA THR A 255 -20.89 27.24 25.28
C THR A 255 -19.99 28.37 24.80
N LYS A 256 -19.08 28.11 23.84
CA LYS A 256 -18.18 29.12 23.28
C LYS A 256 -18.94 30.30 22.64
N PHE A 257 -20.04 30.02 21.93
CA PHE A 257 -20.83 31.05 21.25
C PHE A 257 -21.76 31.82 22.20
N THR A 258 -22.30 31.18 23.25
CA THR A 258 -23.10 31.89 24.26
C THR A 258 -22.23 32.83 25.10
N THR A 259 -21.03 32.42 25.53
CA THR A 259 -20.14 33.29 26.31
C THR A 259 -19.60 34.49 25.52
N LYS A 260 -19.31 34.33 24.22
CA LYS A 260 -18.85 35.45 23.39
C LYS A 260 -19.92 36.51 23.11
N ASN A 261 -21.19 36.11 23.03
CA ASN A 261 -22.30 37.07 22.88
C ASN A 261 -22.55 37.90 24.16
N LEU A 262 -22.06 37.44 25.32
CA LEU A 262 -22.15 38.15 26.59
C LEU A 262 -20.98 39.14 26.81
N GLN A 263 -19.87 39.01 26.09
CA GLN A 263 -18.70 39.90 26.20
C GLN A 263 -18.71 41.09 25.23
N SER A 264 -19.75 41.23 24.40
CA SER A 264 -19.91 42.33 23.45
C SER A 264 -20.93 43.38 23.91
N TRP A 265 -21.13 43.51 25.23
CA TRP A 265 -21.98 44.50 25.89
C TRP A 265 -21.17 45.24 26.95
#